data_AF-A0AA38NXY9-F1
#
_entry.id   AF-A0AA38NXY9-F1
#
_cell.length_a   1.000
_cell.length_b   1.000
_cell.length_c   1.000
_cell.angle_alpha   90.00
_cell.angle_beta   90.00
_cell.angle_gamma   90.00
#
_symmetry.space_group_name_H-M   'P 1'
#
loop_
_entity.id
_entity.type
_entity.pdbx_description
1 polymer ?
#
loop_
_entity_poly.entity_id
_entity_poly.type
_entity_poly.pdbx_seq_one_letter_code
_entity_poly.pdbx_strand_id
1 'polypeptide(L)'
;MRTDLVSRDNNSDEAKYRFVKHNTTARRHLASSHRKKYEKFCKDNNFISMLPSDTATRRAEQLSKLTQTNLDAVVELVERKEPVIMYSDEAFSKAALEWLVCTDQPISAFQHEKFRAMILVASRATGKVKIPGRKLTRQGIMNLYWDIMRAMKEKFAVRTILIIMFSLDIHIQGSRTVLLDLFLSPVMHGLLVMETLTLL
;
A
#
# COMPACT_ATOMS: atom_id res chain seq x y z
N MET A 1 79.31 48.48 11.88
CA MET A 1 78.37 47.42 11.47
C MET A 1 78.10 47.62 9.98
N ARG A 2 78.61 46.71 9.16
CA ARG A 2 78.41 46.44 7.72
C ARG A 2 78.43 47.60 6.70
N THR A 3 79.33 47.39 5.75
CA THR A 3 79.77 48.20 4.60
C THR A 3 78.80 48.21 3.43
N ASP A 4 79.00 49.24 2.61
CA ASP A 4 78.48 49.52 1.28
C ASP A 4 78.42 48.29 0.34
N LEU A 5 77.41 48.26 -0.53
CA LEU A 5 77.52 47.57 -1.82
C LEU A 5 77.04 48.48 -2.95
N VAL A 6 78.09 49.05 -3.56
CA VAL A 6 78.25 49.62 -4.89
C VAL A 6 77.43 48.91 -5.98
N SER A 7 76.82 49.74 -6.84
CA SER A 7 76.24 49.38 -8.13
C SER A 7 77.25 48.67 -9.04
N ARG A 8 76.81 47.66 -9.78
CA ARG A 8 77.45 47.33 -11.06
C ARG A 8 76.40 46.80 -12.03
N ASP A 9 75.97 47.73 -12.87
CA ASP A 9 75.31 47.43 -14.12
C ASP A 9 76.26 46.72 -15.08
N ASN A 10 75.66 45.86 -15.90
CA ASN A 10 76.03 45.47 -17.27
C ASN A 10 77.28 44.61 -17.46
N ASN A 11 77.07 43.34 -17.83
CA ASN A 11 77.30 42.84 -19.20
C ASN A 11 77.40 41.30 -19.23
N SER A 12 76.36 40.64 -19.77
CA SER A 12 76.52 39.56 -20.76
C SER A 12 75.15 39.09 -21.21
N ASP A 13 74.87 39.24 -22.49
CA ASP A 13 73.86 38.46 -23.21
C ASP A 13 74.01 36.98 -22.87
N GLU A 14 73.10 36.37 -22.09
CA GLU A 14 73.07 34.90 -21.97
C GLU A 14 71.70 34.38 -21.48
N ALA A 15 71.02 33.70 -22.41
CA ALA A 15 69.92 32.73 -22.25
C ALA A 15 68.75 33.09 -21.30
N LYS A 16 67.65 33.57 -21.91
CA LYS A 16 66.33 33.87 -21.30
C LYS A 16 65.55 32.64 -20.76
N TYR A 17 66.16 31.47 -20.63
CA TYR A 17 65.50 30.24 -20.19
C TYR A 17 66.33 29.51 -19.14
N ARG A 18 65.93 29.60 -17.87
CA ARG A 18 66.46 28.73 -16.81
C ARG A 18 65.78 27.38 -16.93
N PHE A 19 66.51 26.33 -17.31
CA PHE A 19 66.00 24.96 -17.30
C PHE A 19 65.66 24.56 -15.85
N VAL A 20 64.41 24.73 -15.45
CA VAL A 20 63.91 24.24 -14.16
C VAL A 20 63.69 22.75 -14.35
N LYS A 21 64.63 21.93 -13.86
CA LYS A 21 64.47 20.48 -13.85
C LYS A 21 63.27 20.15 -12.96
N HIS A 22 62.14 19.79 -13.57
CA HIS A 22 60.96 19.40 -12.82
C HIS A 22 61.32 18.24 -11.87
N ASN A 23 60.94 18.38 -10.59
CA ASN A 23 61.28 17.43 -9.51
C ASN A 23 60.79 16.00 -9.84
N THR A 24 59.71 15.89 -10.60
CA THR A 24 59.16 14.63 -11.11
C THR A 24 60.12 13.93 -12.09
N THR A 25 60.82 14.69 -12.94
CA THR A 25 61.81 14.18 -13.89
C THR A 25 63.07 13.70 -13.17
N ALA A 26 63.52 14.40 -12.14
CA ALA A 26 64.68 13.99 -11.34
C ALA A 26 64.43 12.68 -10.57
N ARG A 27 63.24 12.54 -9.96
CA ARG A 27 62.86 11.30 -9.26
C ARG A 27 62.72 10.11 -10.21
N ARG A 28 62.18 10.32 -11.42
CA ARG A 28 62.04 9.27 -12.43
C ARG A 28 63.40 8.80 -12.96
N HIS A 29 64.34 9.72 -13.16
CA HIS A 29 65.73 9.38 -13.53
C HIS A 29 66.48 8.64 -12.41
N LEU A 30 66.32 9.09 -11.16
CA LEU A 30 66.88 8.36 -10.00
C LEU A 30 66.31 6.94 -9.92
N ALA A 31 65.01 6.78 -10.18
CA ALA A 31 64.35 5.47 -10.20
C ALA A 31 64.88 4.54 -11.32
N SER A 32 65.23 5.07 -12.50
CA SER A 32 65.72 4.24 -13.61
C SER A 32 67.21 3.89 -13.48
N SER A 33 68.05 4.88 -13.17
CA SER A 33 69.51 4.77 -13.34
C SER A 33 70.25 4.55 -12.02
N HIS A 34 69.69 5.01 -10.89
CA HIS A 34 70.42 5.07 -9.62
C HIS A 34 69.64 4.52 -8.42
N ARG A 35 68.61 3.71 -8.68
CA ARG A 35 67.68 3.20 -7.67
C ARG A 35 68.37 2.61 -6.43
N LYS A 36 69.23 1.61 -6.62
CA LYS A 36 69.90 0.90 -5.51
C LYS A 36 70.77 1.82 -4.65
N LYS A 37 71.49 2.76 -5.28
CA LYS A 37 72.34 3.72 -4.56
C LYS A 37 71.49 4.70 -3.74
N TYR A 38 70.39 5.17 -4.32
CA TYR A 38 69.45 6.06 -3.65
C TYR A 38 68.74 5.39 -2.47
N GLU A 39 68.24 4.15 -2.65
CA GLU A 39 67.64 3.37 -1.56
C GLU A 39 68.61 3.14 -0.41
N LYS A 40 69.87 2.81 -0.72
CA LYS A 40 70.92 2.67 0.30
C LYS A 40 71.17 3.99 1.03
N PHE A 41 71.32 5.10 0.31
CA PHE A 41 71.45 6.43 0.91
C PHE A 41 70.26 6.76 1.82
N CYS A 42 69.04 6.48 1.39
CA CYS A 42 67.84 6.69 2.20
C CYS A 42 67.87 5.88 3.51
N LYS A 43 68.30 4.61 3.46
CA LYS A 43 68.48 3.78 4.67
C LYS A 43 69.57 4.33 5.59
N ASP A 44 70.73 4.65 5.03
CA ASP A 44 71.88 5.12 5.80
C ASP A 44 71.63 6.48 6.48
N ASN A 45 70.74 7.30 5.91
CA ASN A 45 70.41 8.64 6.41
C ASN A 45 69.01 8.73 7.05
N ASN A 46 68.34 7.61 7.31
CA ASN A 46 66.97 7.56 7.85
C ASN A 46 65.94 8.39 7.06
N PHE A 47 66.14 8.54 5.76
CA PHE A 47 65.17 9.20 4.88
C PHE A 47 64.18 8.19 4.31
N ILE A 48 62.92 8.63 4.21
CA ILE A 48 61.89 7.83 3.54
C ILE A 48 62.05 7.97 2.03
N SER A 49 62.23 6.85 1.33
CA SER A 49 62.27 6.84 -0.13
C SER A 49 60.97 7.40 -0.72
N MET A 50 61.12 8.37 -1.61
CA MET A 50 60.02 9.00 -2.35
C MET A 50 60.01 8.58 -3.83
N LEU A 51 60.65 7.45 -4.14
CA LEU A 51 60.55 6.87 -5.48
C LEU A 51 59.12 6.39 -5.74
N PRO A 52 58.62 6.51 -6.98
CA PRO A 52 57.26 6.11 -7.33
C PRO A 52 56.90 4.68 -6.89
N SER A 53 57.82 3.72 -7.04
CA SER A 53 57.63 2.34 -6.61
C SER A 53 57.34 2.22 -5.11
N ASP A 54 58.15 2.88 -4.29
CA ASP A 54 58.12 2.73 -2.84
C ASP A 54 56.96 3.53 -2.23
N THR A 55 56.58 4.63 -2.88
CA THR A 55 55.35 5.35 -2.53
C THR A 55 54.10 4.55 -2.87
N ALA A 56 54.12 3.77 -3.97
CA ALA A 56 52.99 2.95 -4.37
C ALA A 56 52.79 1.75 -3.43
N THR A 57 53.87 1.05 -3.06
CA THR A 57 53.81 -0.06 -2.09
C THR A 57 53.29 0.41 -0.73
N ARG A 58 53.81 1.53 -0.22
CA ARG A 58 53.35 2.10 1.06
C ARG A 58 51.86 2.49 1.02
N ARG A 59 51.38 3.05 -0.09
CA ARG A 59 49.95 3.36 -0.23
C ARG A 59 49.09 2.09 -0.26
N ALA A 60 49.55 1.03 -0.92
CA ALA A 60 48.84 -0.24 -0.93
C ALA A 60 48.77 -0.89 0.47
N GLU A 61 49.87 -0.83 1.23
CA GLU A 61 49.92 -1.29 2.63
C GLU A 61 49.07 -0.45 3.59
N GLN A 62 48.88 0.84 3.28
CA GLN A 62 47.97 1.70 4.03
C GLN A 62 46.51 1.40 3.68
N LEU A 63 46.21 1.15 2.39
CA LEU A 63 44.87 0.80 1.93
C LEU A 63 44.35 -0.49 2.59
N SER A 64 45.22 -1.49 2.75
CA SER A 64 44.87 -2.75 3.43
C SER A 64 44.64 -2.60 4.94
N LYS A 65 45.14 -1.54 5.56
CA LYS A 65 44.93 -1.20 6.98
C LYS A 65 43.74 -0.26 7.21
N LEU A 66 43.29 0.43 6.15
CA LEU A 66 42.18 1.38 6.15
C LEU A 66 40.87 0.72 5.70
N THR A 67 40.64 -0.54 6.08
CA THR A 67 39.33 -1.17 5.91
C THR A 67 38.37 -0.48 6.87
N GLN A 68 37.66 0.53 6.37
CA GLN A 68 36.62 1.20 7.12
C GLN A 68 35.52 0.16 7.42
N THR A 69 35.30 -0.14 8.70
CA THR A 69 34.21 -0.99 9.13
C THR A 69 32.90 -0.29 8.80
N ASN A 70 32.11 -0.84 7.88
CA ASN A 70 30.82 -0.26 7.55
C ASN A 70 29.89 -0.36 8.77
N LEU A 71 29.06 0.66 8.99
CA LEU A 71 28.12 0.71 10.13
C LEU A 71 26.95 -0.28 9.99
N ASP A 72 26.91 -1.04 8.89
CA ASP A 72 25.87 -2.02 8.58
C ASP A 72 25.68 -3.07 9.69
N ALA A 73 26.72 -3.38 10.48
CA ALA A 73 26.60 -4.33 11.60
C ALA A 73 25.95 -3.74 12.85
N VAL A 74 25.84 -2.41 12.96
CA VAL A 74 25.35 -1.70 14.15
C VAL A 74 23.98 -1.03 13.89
N VAL A 75 23.66 -0.75 12.62
CA VAL A 75 22.45 -0.04 12.24
C VAL A 75 21.39 -1.04 11.77
N GLU A 76 20.41 -1.31 12.62
CA GLU A 76 19.18 -1.96 12.17
C GLU A 76 18.37 -1.01 11.28
N LEU A 77 17.95 -1.51 10.12
CA LEU A 77 17.12 -0.77 9.18
C LEU A 77 15.70 -0.68 9.77
N VAL A 78 15.44 0.36 10.58
CA VAL A 78 14.09 0.61 11.08
C VAL A 78 13.23 1.07 9.89
N GLU A 79 12.26 0.24 9.51
CA GLU A 79 11.26 0.63 8.51
C GLU A 79 10.64 1.96 8.91
N ARG A 80 10.80 2.98 8.06
CA ARG A 80 10.21 4.30 8.32
C ARG A 80 8.69 4.13 8.35
N LYS A 81 8.11 4.15 9.55
CA LYS A 81 6.67 4.21 9.73
C LYS A 81 6.18 5.49 9.04
N GLU A 82 5.36 5.35 8.00
CA GLU A 82 4.74 6.48 7.34
C GLU A 82 4.05 7.35 8.41
N PRO A 83 4.22 8.68 8.37
CA PRO A 83 3.62 9.56 9.35
C PRO A 83 2.11 9.37 9.31
N VAL A 84 1.53 9.05 10.47
CA VAL A 84 0.07 8.99 10.62
C VAL A 84 -0.42 10.43 10.50
N ILE A 85 -1.09 10.74 9.39
CA ILE A 85 -1.74 12.04 9.21
C ILE A 85 -2.83 12.13 10.29
N MET A 86 -2.62 13.02 11.26
CA MET A 86 -3.64 13.30 12.26
C MET A 86 -4.86 13.93 11.57
N TYR A 87 -6.05 13.54 12.01
CA TYR A 87 -7.28 14.12 11.50
C TYR A 87 -7.31 15.62 11.77
N SER A 88 -7.62 16.40 10.73
CA SER A 88 -7.93 17.82 10.79
C SER A 88 -9.11 18.08 9.85
N ASP A 89 -10.07 18.90 10.27
CA ASP A 89 -11.26 19.22 9.46
C ASP A 89 -10.88 19.84 8.12
N GLU A 90 -9.82 20.65 8.07
CA GLU A 90 -9.31 21.26 6.84
C GLU A 90 -8.72 20.21 5.88
N ALA A 91 -7.91 19.29 6.42
CA ALA A 91 -7.31 18.22 5.63
C ALA A 91 -8.38 17.27 5.08
N PHE A 92 -9.40 16.95 5.89
CA PHE A 92 -10.54 16.14 5.47
C PHE A 92 -11.38 16.84 4.39
N SER A 93 -11.72 18.11 4.61
CA SER A 93 -12.45 18.94 3.64
C SER A 93 -11.74 18.98 2.29
N LYS A 94 -10.44 19.25 2.29
CA LYS A 94 -9.62 19.30 1.07
C LYS A 94 -9.62 17.96 0.34
N ALA A 95 -9.34 16.86 1.06
CA ALA A 95 -9.33 15.52 0.47
C ALA A 95 -10.70 15.12 -0.11
N ALA A 96 -11.78 15.51 0.56
CA ALA A 96 -13.14 15.26 0.10
C ALA A 96 -13.44 16.05 -1.20
N LEU A 97 -13.08 17.33 -1.27
CA LEU A 97 -13.24 18.15 -2.47
C LEU A 97 -12.42 17.61 -3.65
N GLU A 98 -11.15 17.25 -3.41
CA GLU A 98 -10.29 16.63 -4.42
C GLU A 98 -10.91 15.33 -4.96
N TRP A 99 -11.41 14.46 -4.07
CA TRP A 99 -12.11 13.24 -4.46
C TRP A 99 -13.33 13.53 -5.35
N LEU A 100 -14.15 14.51 -4.98
CA LEU A 100 -15.36 14.88 -5.72
C LEU A 100 -15.06 15.36 -7.14
N VAL A 101 -14.05 16.21 -7.30
CA VAL A 101 -13.60 16.70 -8.62
C VAL A 101 -12.97 15.57 -9.44
N CYS A 102 -12.11 14.75 -8.85
CA CYS A 102 -11.42 13.68 -9.58
C CYS A 102 -12.36 12.58 -10.09
N THR A 103 -13.48 12.37 -9.40
CA THR A 103 -14.43 11.28 -9.71
C THR A 103 -15.74 11.77 -10.31
N ASP A 104 -15.84 13.07 -10.59
CA ASP A 104 -17.01 13.75 -11.16
C ASP A 104 -18.31 13.39 -10.42
N GLN A 105 -18.25 13.38 -9.09
CA GLN A 105 -19.40 13.02 -8.25
C GLN A 105 -20.27 14.25 -8.00
N PRO A 106 -21.60 14.09 -7.88
CA PRO A 106 -22.47 15.20 -7.52
C PRO A 106 -22.20 15.67 -6.09
N ILE A 107 -22.36 16.97 -5.83
CA ILE A 107 -22.22 17.57 -4.48
C ILE A 107 -23.15 16.90 -3.46
N SER A 108 -24.31 16.39 -3.91
CA SER A 108 -25.25 15.65 -3.08
C SER A 108 -24.71 14.32 -2.54
N ALA A 109 -23.60 13.79 -3.06
CA ALA A 109 -22.97 12.56 -2.55
C ALA A 109 -22.62 12.66 -1.06
N PHE A 110 -22.20 13.84 -0.57
CA PHE A 110 -21.89 14.07 0.86
C PHE A 110 -23.13 14.15 1.76
N GLN A 111 -24.31 14.34 1.18
CA GLN A 111 -25.58 14.34 1.90
C GLN A 111 -26.15 12.93 2.05
N HIS A 112 -25.69 11.98 1.25
CA HIS A 112 -26.21 10.61 1.26
C HIS A 112 -25.86 9.90 2.58
N GLU A 113 -26.88 9.39 3.27
CA GLU A 113 -26.73 8.80 4.62
C GLU A 113 -25.75 7.63 4.65
N LYS A 114 -25.73 6.78 3.62
CA LYS A 114 -24.80 5.64 3.55
C LYS A 114 -23.35 6.09 3.41
N PHE A 115 -23.10 7.22 2.75
CA PHE A 115 -21.76 7.78 2.64
C PHE A 115 -21.28 8.27 4.02
N ARG A 116 -22.13 9.01 4.74
CA ARG A 116 -21.84 9.45 6.12
C ARG A 116 -21.59 8.28 7.06
N ALA A 117 -22.40 7.23 6.98
CA ALA A 117 -22.24 6.01 7.78
C ALA A 117 -20.91 5.31 7.49
N MET A 118 -20.49 5.24 6.22
CA MET A 118 -19.19 4.69 5.82
C MET A 118 -18.03 5.47 6.44
N ILE A 119 -18.07 6.81 6.40
CA ILE A 119 -17.04 7.66 7.01
C ILE A 119 -17.00 7.49 8.53
N LEU A 120 -18.16 7.39 9.19
CA LEU A 120 -18.24 7.16 10.64
C LEU A 120 -17.62 5.82 11.05
N VAL A 121 -17.83 4.77 10.25
CA VAL A 121 -17.19 3.46 10.49
C VAL A 121 -15.68 3.56 10.27
N ALA A 122 -15.24 4.25 9.22
CA ALA A 122 -13.83 4.44 8.90
C ALA A 122 -13.09 5.28 9.96
N SER A 123 -13.71 6.33 10.51
CA SER A 123 -13.09 7.20 11.53
C SER A 123 -12.86 6.50 12.87
N ARG A 124 -13.62 5.44 13.15
CA ARG A 124 -13.46 4.60 14.35
C ARG A 124 -12.44 3.48 14.18
N ALA A 125 -11.93 3.25 12.97
CA ALA A 125 -10.99 2.17 12.71
C ALA A 125 -9.61 2.50 13.31
N THR A 126 -9.05 1.56 14.07
CA THR A 126 -7.68 1.67 14.58
C THR A 126 -6.69 1.22 13.51
N GLY A 127 -6.17 2.17 12.74
CA GLY A 127 -5.12 1.93 11.73
C GLY A 127 -5.59 2.15 10.28
N LYS A 128 -4.96 1.45 9.34
CA LYS A 128 -5.23 1.64 7.90
C LYS A 128 -6.54 0.95 7.52
N VAL A 129 -7.50 1.74 7.01
CA VAL A 129 -8.77 1.23 6.46
C VAL A 129 -8.51 0.52 5.13
N LYS A 130 -8.89 -0.75 5.03
CA LYS A 130 -8.75 -1.54 3.79
C LYS A 130 -9.98 -1.30 2.89
N ILE A 131 -9.78 -0.58 1.79
CA ILE A 131 -10.82 -0.39 0.77
C ILE A 131 -10.87 -1.64 -0.13
N PRO A 132 -12.03 -2.29 -0.30
CA PRO A 132 -12.13 -3.49 -1.13
C PRO A 132 -11.86 -3.17 -2.61
N GLY A 133 -11.14 -4.07 -3.28
CA GLY A 133 -10.87 -3.97 -4.72
C GLY A 133 -12.10 -4.29 -5.57
N ARG A 134 -12.08 -3.89 -6.86
CA ARG A 134 -13.21 -4.00 -7.80
C ARG A 134 -13.92 -5.36 -7.82
N LYS A 135 -13.15 -6.47 -7.84
CA LYS A 135 -13.72 -7.84 -7.88
C LYS A 135 -14.50 -8.16 -6.60
N LEU A 136 -13.92 -7.83 -5.44
CA LEU A 136 -14.56 -8.04 -4.14
C LEU A 136 -15.79 -7.13 -3.99
N THR A 137 -15.70 -5.86 -4.40
CA THR A 137 -16.83 -4.93 -4.38
C THR A 137 -17.98 -5.44 -5.25
N ARG A 138 -17.70 -5.91 -6.47
CA ARG A 138 -18.73 -6.49 -7.35
C ARG A 138 -19.40 -7.72 -6.72
N GLN A 139 -18.62 -8.60 -6.10
CA GLN A 139 -19.16 -9.77 -5.41
C GLN A 139 -20.01 -9.36 -4.20
N GLY A 140 -19.57 -8.36 -3.43
CA GLY A 140 -20.34 -7.81 -2.31
C GLY A 140 -21.69 -7.25 -2.74
N ILE A 141 -21.72 -6.51 -3.85
CA ILE A 141 -22.98 -5.98 -4.43
C ILE A 141 -23.92 -7.13 -4.83
N MET A 142 -23.40 -8.16 -5.51
CA MET A 142 -24.20 -9.31 -5.91
C MET A 142 -24.77 -10.06 -4.69
N ASN A 143 -23.96 -10.26 -3.65
CA ASN A 143 -24.40 -10.91 -2.42
C ASN A 143 -25.52 -10.09 -1.74
N LEU A 144 -25.34 -8.77 -1.61
CA LEU A 144 -26.35 -7.88 -1.04
C LEU A 144 -27.67 -7.95 -1.82
N TYR A 145 -27.59 -7.97 -3.16
CA TYR A 145 -28.76 -8.14 -4.02
C TYR A 145 -29.48 -9.46 -3.73
N TRP A 146 -28.75 -10.57 -3.66
CA TRP A 146 -29.35 -11.88 -3.36
C TRP A 146 -30.00 -11.95 -1.99
N ASP A 147 -29.38 -11.34 -0.98
CA ASP A 147 -29.94 -11.30 0.37
C ASP A 147 -31.25 -10.49 0.41
N ILE A 148 -31.30 -9.35 -0.29
CA ILE A 148 -32.53 -8.57 -0.46
C ILE A 148 -33.61 -9.41 -1.15
N MET A 149 -33.27 -10.09 -2.25
CA MET A 149 -34.21 -10.94 -2.99
C MET A 149 -34.73 -12.12 -2.16
N ARG A 150 -33.87 -12.72 -1.33
CA ARG A 150 -34.26 -13.79 -0.40
C ARG A 150 -35.22 -13.27 0.65
N ALA A 151 -34.90 -12.15 1.29
CA ALA A 151 -35.77 -11.51 2.28
C ALA A 151 -37.12 -11.10 1.69
N MET A 152 -37.14 -10.61 0.45
CA MET A 152 -38.38 -10.33 -0.28
C MET A 152 -39.18 -11.62 -0.50
N LYS A 153 -38.55 -12.68 -1.01
CA LYS A 153 -39.22 -13.97 -1.25
C LYS A 153 -39.84 -14.53 0.03
N GLU A 154 -39.16 -14.46 1.16
CA GLU A 154 -39.69 -14.89 2.46
C GLU A 154 -40.92 -14.09 2.87
N LYS A 155 -40.87 -12.76 2.75
CA LYS A 155 -42.02 -11.88 3.05
C LYS A 155 -43.24 -12.19 2.18
N PHE A 156 -43.03 -12.57 0.92
CA PHE A 156 -44.13 -12.86 -0.02
C PHE A 156 -44.56 -14.33 -0.04
N ALA A 157 -43.72 -15.29 0.36
CA ALA A 157 -44.03 -16.72 0.38
C ALA A 157 -45.18 -17.07 1.34
N VAL A 158 -45.34 -16.31 2.44
CA VAL A 158 -46.43 -16.47 3.40
C VAL A 158 -47.80 -16.29 2.74
N ARG A 159 -47.89 -15.51 1.65
CA ARG A 159 -49.16 -15.24 0.96
C ARG A 159 -49.62 -16.38 0.06
N THR A 160 -48.70 -17.14 -0.53
CA THR A 160 -49.05 -18.24 -1.44
C THR A 160 -49.65 -19.43 -0.70
N ILE A 161 -49.13 -19.76 0.49
CA ILE A 161 -49.65 -20.86 1.32
C ILE A 161 -51.06 -20.52 1.83
N LEU A 162 -51.28 -19.29 2.30
CA LEU A 162 -52.60 -18.83 2.75
C LEU A 162 -53.66 -18.88 1.63
N ILE A 163 -53.30 -18.47 0.40
CA ILE A 163 -54.22 -18.54 -0.74
C ILE A 163 -54.54 -19.99 -1.12
N ILE A 164 -53.55 -20.89 -1.12
CA ILE A 164 -53.77 -22.32 -1.39
C ILE A 164 -54.63 -22.97 -0.29
N MET A 165 -54.38 -22.65 0.99
CA MET A 165 -55.17 -23.16 2.11
C MET A 165 -56.62 -22.68 2.06
N PHE A 166 -56.86 -21.37 1.84
CA PHE A 166 -58.21 -20.85 1.67
C PHE A 166 -58.91 -21.42 0.43
N SER A 167 -58.19 -21.66 -0.67
CA SER A 167 -58.77 -22.25 -1.88
C SER A 167 -59.13 -23.72 -1.69
N LEU A 168 -58.33 -24.47 -0.92
CA LEU A 168 -58.65 -25.86 -0.55
C LEU A 168 -59.81 -25.93 0.45
N ASP A 169 -59.88 -25.03 1.43
CA ASP A 169 -61.01 -24.97 2.37
C ASP A 169 -62.33 -24.63 1.68
N ILE A 170 -62.33 -23.71 0.72
CA ILE A 170 -63.51 -23.41 -0.12
C ILE A 170 -63.92 -24.63 -0.95
N HIS A 171 -62.96 -25.37 -1.51
CA HIS A 171 -63.25 -26.58 -2.31
C HIS A 171 -63.78 -27.75 -1.44
N ILE A 172 -63.24 -27.92 -0.23
CA ILE A 172 -63.68 -28.94 0.74
C ILE A 172 -65.06 -28.60 1.30
N GLN A 173 -65.34 -27.33 1.63
CA GLN A 173 -66.67 -26.89 2.06
C GLN A 173 -67.70 -26.93 0.91
N GLY A 174 -67.30 -26.60 -0.31
CA GLY A 174 -68.13 -26.75 -1.51
C GLY A 174 -68.48 -28.21 -1.81
N SER A 175 -67.58 -29.16 -1.58
CA SER A 175 -67.89 -30.59 -1.77
C SER A 175 -68.77 -31.18 -0.65
N ARG A 176 -68.65 -30.67 0.59
CA ARG A 176 -69.48 -31.13 1.72
C ARG A 176 -70.93 -30.64 1.64
N THR A 177 -71.17 -29.46 1.08
CA THR A 177 -72.53 -28.92 0.90
C THR A 177 -73.29 -29.69 -0.17
N VAL A 178 -72.66 -30.02 -1.31
CA VAL A 178 -73.31 -30.82 -2.38
C VAL A 178 -73.58 -32.27 -1.94
N LEU A 179 -72.74 -32.85 -1.07
CA LEU A 179 -72.97 -34.19 -0.52
C LEU A 179 -74.12 -34.24 0.50
N LEU A 180 -74.32 -33.20 1.29
CA LEU A 180 -75.47 -33.10 2.20
C LEU A 180 -76.78 -32.81 1.45
N ASP A 181 -76.74 -32.04 0.36
CA ASP A 181 -77.90 -31.81 -0.50
C ASP A 181 -78.32 -33.06 -1.31
N LEU A 182 -77.38 -33.99 -1.59
CA LEU A 182 -77.73 -35.30 -2.16
C LEU A 182 -78.26 -36.30 -1.12
N PHE A 183 -77.92 -36.15 0.16
CA PHE A 183 -78.35 -37.07 1.24
C PHE A 183 -79.59 -36.59 2.01
N LEU A 184 -79.94 -35.30 1.94
CA LEU A 184 -81.20 -34.72 2.44
C LEU A 184 -82.17 -34.33 1.32
N SER A 185 -82.27 -35.15 0.28
CA SER A 185 -83.39 -35.04 -0.67
C SER A 185 -84.73 -35.33 0.06
N PRO A 186 -85.79 -34.53 -0.11
CA PRO A 186 -87.06 -34.65 0.62
C PRO A 186 -87.88 -35.93 0.39
N VAL A 187 -87.38 -36.88 -0.41
CA VAL A 187 -88.14 -38.06 -0.85
C VAL A 187 -88.33 -39.11 0.28
N MET A 188 -87.53 -39.08 1.35
CA MET A 188 -87.63 -40.07 2.44
C MET A 188 -88.48 -39.65 3.64
N HIS A 189 -89.01 -38.41 3.67
CA HIS A 189 -89.94 -38.01 4.73
C HIS A 189 -91.40 -38.45 4.49
N GLY A 190 -91.71 -38.99 3.30
CA GLY A 190 -93.06 -39.46 2.95
C GLY A 190 -93.43 -40.86 3.44
N LEU A 191 -92.49 -41.66 3.95
CA LEU A 191 -92.75 -43.07 4.27
C LEU A 191 -92.90 -43.38 5.78
N LEU A 192 -92.66 -42.41 6.68
CA LEU A 192 -92.75 -42.66 8.13
C LEU A 192 -94.01 -42.07 8.80
N VAL A 193 -94.94 -41.49 8.05
CA VAL A 193 -96.20 -40.91 8.59
C VAL A 193 -97.41 -41.83 8.41
N MET A 194 -97.27 -42.95 7.69
CA MET A 194 -98.40 -43.87 7.46
C MET A 194 -98.54 -45.01 8.50
N GLU A 195 -97.61 -45.18 9.45
CA GLU A 195 -97.65 -46.29 10.42
C GLU A 195 -98.19 -45.91 11.82
N THR A 196 -98.66 -44.68 12.04
CA THR A 196 -99.21 -44.25 13.35
C THR A 196 -100.72 -43.97 13.36
N LEU A 197 -101.46 -44.35 12.31
CA LEU A 197 -102.93 -44.16 12.22
C LEU A 197 -103.73 -45.48 12.13
N THR A 198 -103.26 -46.55 12.78
CA THR A 198 -104.04 -47.79 12.98
C THR A 198 -103.90 -48.33 14.40
N LEU A 199 -104.13 -47.50 15.41
CA LEU A 199 -104.48 -47.94 16.77
C LEU A 199 -105.42 -46.90 17.41
N LEU A 200 -106.64 -46.82 16.85
CA LEU A 200 -107.80 -46.26 17.52
C LEU A 200 -108.97 -47.23 17.34
#